data_AF-A0A5J9SQP7-F1
#
_entry.id   AF-A0A5J9SQP7-F1
#
_cell.length_a   1.000
_cell.length_b   1.000
_cell.length_c   1.000
_cell.angle_alpha   90.00
_cell.angle_beta   90.00
_cell.angle_gamma   90.00
#
_symmetry.space_group_name_H-M   'P 1'
#
loop_
_entity.id
_entity.type
_entity.pdbx_description
1 polymer ?
#
loop_
_entity_poly.entity_id
_entity_poly.type
_entity_poly.pdbx_seq_one_letter_code
_entity_poly.pdbx_strand_id
1 'polypeptide(L)' 'MAAKSTILIALAAIVLAVLGGAAEAQLSPTFYSKSCPNLATIVRQGMNAAIQREKRLGASILRLFFHDCFVNTAT' A
#
# COMPACT_ATOMS: atom_id res chain seq x y z
N MET A 1 -30.39 0.13 35.71
CA MET A 1 -29.90 1.20 34.82
C MET A 1 -28.49 0.91 34.30
N ALA A 2 -27.55 0.53 35.17
CA ALA A 2 -26.18 0.12 34.80
C ALA A 2 -26.11 -1.02 33.77
N ALA A 3 -26.87 -2.11 33.98
CA ALA A 3 -26.85 -3.28 33.08
C ALA A 3 -27.23 -2.97 31.62
N LYS A 4 -28.22 -2.08 31.42
CA LYS A 4 -28.68 -1.66 30.09
C LYS A 4 -27.65 -0.78 29.39
N SER A 5 -26.95 0.06 30.15
CA SER A 5 -25.85 0.90 29.64
C SER A 5 -24.63 0.04 29.25
N THR A 6 -24.25 -0.96 30.06
CA THR A 6 -23.18 -1.90 29.70
C THR A 6 -23.49 -2.74 28.46
N ILE A 7 -24.75 -3.15 28.26
CA ILE A 7 -25.17 -3.88 27.05
C ILE A 7 -25.03 -2.99 25.80
N LEU A 8 -25.44 -1.72 25.89
CA LEU A 8 -25.32 -0.78 24.76
C LEU A 8 -23.86 -0.51 24.39
N ILE A 9 -22.99 -0.36 25.40
CA ILE A 9 -21.55 -0.16 25.18
C ILE A 9 -20.91 -1.40 24.55
N ALA A 10 -21.26 -2.60 25.02
CA ALA A 10 -20.76 -3.84 24.44
C ALA A 10 -21.22 -4.01 22.98
N LEU A 11 -22.48 -3.72 22.67
CA LEU A 11 -22.99 -3.76 21.30
C LEU A 11 -22.29 -2.75 20.39
N ALA A 12 -22.08 -1.52 20.87
CA ALA A 12 -21.34 -0.50 20.11
C ALA A 12 -19.90 -0.91 19.83
N ALA A 13 -19.21 -1.52 20.81
CA ALA A 13 -17.85 -2.02 20.64
C ALA A 13 -17.77 -3.18 19.63
N ILE A 14 -18.74 -4.11 19.65
CA ILE A 14 -18.83 -5.21 18.68
C ILE A 14 -19.08 -4.65 17.27
N VAL A 15 -19.98 -3.68 17.13
CA VAL A 15 -20.26 -3.01 15.85
C VAL A 15 -19.00 -2.31 15.32
N LEU A 16 -18.25 -1.61 16.19
CA LEU A 16 -16.99 -0.97 15.81
C LEU A 16 -15.93 -1.99 15.37
N ALA A 17 -15.83 -3.13 16.04
CA ALA A 17 -14.88 -4.19 15.70
C ALA A 17 -15.23 -4.89 14.38
N VAL A 18 -16.51 -5.01 14.05
CA VAL A 18 -16.98 -5.56 12.76
C VAL A 18 -16.82 -4.56 11.61
N LEU A 19 -16.97 -3.27 11.89
CA LEU A 19 -16.77 -2.19 10.91
C LEU A 19 -15.28 -1.83 10.71
N GLY A 20 -14.46 -2.04 11.74
CA GLY A 20 -13.01 -1.86 11.73
C GLY A 20 -12.33 -3.01 11.03
N GLY A 21 -12.50 -3.12 9.71
CA GLY A 21 -11.72 -4.03 8.90
C GLY A 21 -10.23 -3.70 8.98
N ALA A 22 -9.38 -4.69 9.20
CA ALA A 22 -7.95 -4.53 8.96
C ALA A 22 -7.77 -4.16 7.48
N ALA A 23 -7.10 -3.03 7.21
CA ALA A 23 -6.73 -2.67 5.86
C ALA A 23 -5.65 -3.65 5.37
N GLU A 24 -6.07 -4.78 4.80
CA GLU A 24 -5.18 -5.65 4.06
C GLU A 24 -4.80 -4.94 2.76
N ALA A 25 -3.57 -4.42 2.70
CA ALA A 25 -2.99 -3.99 1.42
C ALA A 25 -2.80 -5.22 0.53
N GLN A 26 -3.82 -5.57 -0.26
CA GLN A 26 -3.81 -6.74 -1.12
C GLN A 26 -2.89 -6.51 -2.32
N LEU A 27 -1.62 -6.85 -2.14
CA LEU A 27 -0.62 -6.85 -3.20
C LEU A 27 -0.65 -8.20 -3.92
N SER A 28 -0.63 -8.14 -5.24
CA SER A 28 -0.47 -9.33 -6.08
C SER A 28 0.56 -9.06 -7.18
N PRO A 29 1.51 -9.97 -7.44
CA PRO A 29 2.42 -9.88 -8.58
C PRO A 29 1.69 -9.78 -9.93
N THR A 30 0.43 -10.23 -10.00
CA THR A 30 -0.39 -10.24 -11.22
C THR A 30 -1.46 -9.15 -11.26
N PHE A 31 -1.39 -8.15 -10.37
CA PHE A 31 -2.39 -7.08 -10.26
C PHE A 31 -2.72 -6.42 -11.61
N TYR A 32 -1.71 -6.17 -12.45
CA TYR A 32 -1.88 -5.53 -13.76
C TYR A 32 -2.01 -6.49 -14.94
N SER A 33 -2.02 -7.81 -14.73
CA SER A 33 -1.99 -8.78 -15.83
C SER A 33 -3.15 -8.65 -16.82
N LYS A 34 -4.31 -8.11 -16.41
CA LYS A 34 -5.47 -7.87 -17.28
C LYS A 34 -5.54 -6.44 -17.84
N SER A 35 -5.28 -5.44 -17.01
CA SER A 35 -5.44 -4.03 -17.36
C SER A 35 -4.24 -3.46 -18.12
N CYS A 36 -3.03 -3.92 -17.81
CA CYS A 36 -1.79 -3.50 -18.46
C CYS A 36 -0.76 -4.68 -18.45
N PRO A 37 -0.93 -5.67 -19.36
CA PRO A 37 -0.09 -6.87 -19.36
C PRO A 37 1.40 -6.59 -19.60
N ASN A 38 1.73 -5.48 -20.26
CA ASN A 38 3.10 -5.09 -20.58
C ASN A 38 3.75 -4.14 -19.56
N LEU A 39 3.10 -3.88 -18.41
CA LEU A 39 3.56 -2.88 -17.43
C LEU A 39 5.03 -3.10 -17.03
N ALA A 40 5.40 -4.31 -16.65
CA ALA A 40 6.75 -4.63 -16.20
C ALA A 40 7.80 -4.35 -17.30
N THR A 41 7.47 -4.64 -18.56
CA THR A 41 8.33 -4.37 -19.72
C THR A 41 8.50 -2.87 -19.94
N ILE A 42 7.41 -2.11 -19.91
CA ILE A 42 7.42 -0.65 -20.11
C ILE A 42 8.29 0.03 -19.04
N VAL A 43 8.06 -0.32 -17.77
CA VAL A 43 8.82 0.25 -16.64
C VAL A 43 10.30 -0.12 -16.75
N ARG A 44 10.62 -1.38 -17.07
CA ARG A 44 12.02 -1.82 -17.23
C ARG A 44 12.73 -1.09 -18.37
N GLN A 45 12.07 -0.88 -19.50
CA GLN A 45 12.64 -0.13 -20.63
C GLN A 45 12.91 1.33 -20.25
N GLY A 46 11.95 1.99 -19.59
CA GLY A 46 12.12 3.35 -19.09
C GLY A 46 13.27 3.49 -18.09
N MET A 47 13.35 2.57 -17.12
CA MET A 47 14.46 2.53 -16.16
C MET A 47 15.81 2.32 -16.84
N ASN A 48 15.89 1.39 -17.80
CA ASN A 48 17.12 1.14 -18.54
C ASN A 48 17.58 2.38 -19.31
N ALA A 49 16.67 3.08 -20.00
CA ALA A 49 16.99 4.31 -20.71
C ALA A 49 17.49 5.41 -19.75
N ALA A 50 16.83 5.58 -18.60
CA ALA A 50 17.25 6.55 -17.58
C ALA A 50 18.65 6.23 -17.03
N ILE A 51 18.90 4.98 -16.65
CA ILE A 51 20.20 4.55 -16.10
C ILE A 51 21.32 4.61 -17.15
N GLN A 52 21.01 4.34 -18.42
CA GLN A 52 21.97 4.50 -19.51
C GLN A 52 22.37 5.97 -19.70
N ARG A 53 21.41 6.90 -19.54
CA ARG A 53 21.68 8.34 -19.58
C ARG A 53 22.50 8.83 -18.39
N GLU A 54 22.16 8.42 -17.17
CA GLU A 54 22.92 8.72 -15.96
C GLU A 54 22.86 7.54 -14.98
N LYS A 55 24.01 6.88 -14.75
CA LYS A 55 24.10 5.68 -13.91
C LYS A 55 23.59 5.89 -12.49
N ARG A 56 23.80 7.10 -11.94
CA ARG A 56 23.37 7.47 -10.58
C ARG A 56 21.85 7.45 -10.40
N LEU A 57 21.06 7.61 -11.47
CA LEU A 57 19.59 7.63 -11.38
C LEU A 57 19.02 6.32 -10.82
N GLY A 58 19.68 5.17 -11.03
CA GLY A 58 19.25 3.91 -10.41
C GLY A 58 19.25 4.00 -8.88
N ALA A 59 20.32 4.55 -8.30
CA ALA A 59 20.43 4.76 -6.85
C ALA A 59 19.46 5.84 -6.36
N SER A 60 19.29 6.94 -7.12
CA SER A 60 18.36 8.03 -6.76
C SER A 60 16.91 7.57 -6.72
N ILE A 61 16.46 6.77 -7.70
CA ILE A 61 15.09 6.22 -7.75
C ILE A 61 14.86 5.24 -6.60
N LEU A 62 15.84 4.38 -6.31
CA LEU A 62 15.75 3.47 -5.17
C LEU A 62 15.64 4.24 -3.85
N ARG A 63 16.44 5.30 -3.67
CA ARG A 63 16.35 6.18 -2.49
C ARG A 63 14.98 6.87 -2.40
N LEU A 64 14.42 7.31 -3.52
CA LEU A 64 13.09 7.93 -3.57
C LEU A 64 12.01 6.93 -3.13
N PHE A 65 12.05 5.69 -3.64
CA PHE A 65 11.13 4.63 -3.22
C PHE A 65 11.18 4.39 -1.71
N PHE A 66 12.39 4.29 -1.15
CA PHE A 66 12.55 4.17 0.30
C PHE A 66 12.01 5.41 1.04
N HIS A 67 12.27 6.61 0.53
CA HIS A 67 11.77 7.84 1.15
C HIS A 67 10.24 7.88 1.19
N ASP A 68 9.56 7.48 0.12
CA ASP A 68 8.09 7.45 0.05
C ASP A 68 7.47 6.39 0.97
N CYS A 69 8.11 5.22 1.11
CA CYS A 69 7.62 4.16 1.98
C CYS A 69 7.87 4.45 3.47
N PHE A 70 9.02 5.01 3.82
CA PHE A 70 9.37 5.28 5.22
C PHE A 70 8.64 6.48 5.82
N VAL A 71 8.23 7.46 5.01
CA VAL A 71 7.51 8.65 5.48
C VAL A 71 6.05 8.34 5.84
N ASN A 72 5.49 7.19 5.41
CA ASN A 72 4.08 6.83 5.58
C ASN A 72 3.81 5.72 6.62
N THR A 73 4.73 5.40 7.54
CA THR A 73 4.47 4.38 8.59
C THR A 73 3.66 4.90 9.79
N ALA A 74 2.82 5.92 9.62
CA ALA A 74 1.87 6.34 10.64
C ALA A 74 0.46 5.90 10.24
N THR A 75 0.00 4.87 10.95
CA THR A 75 -1.39 4.44 11.16
C THR A 75 -2.19 3.96 9.97
#